data_AF-A0A8T4T634-F1
#
_entry.id   AF-A0A8T4T634-F1
#
_cell.length_a   1.000
_cell.length_b   1.000
_cell.length_c   1.000
_cell.angle_alpha   90.00
_cell.angle_beta   90.00
_cell.angle_gamma   90.00
#
_symmetry.space_group_name_H-M   'P 1'
#
loop_
_entity.id
_entity.type
_entity.pdbx_description
1 polymer ?
#
loop_
_entity_poly.entity_id
_entity_poly.type
_entity_poly.pdbx_seq_one_letter_code
_entity_poly.pdbx_strand_id
1 'polypeptide(L)' 'MSKRTIQEVRKVILEVLSDGKEHAYGDIERKANTNWQTVRDHCKDLELFGAVVIAGNKVKITKQGREILKKL' A
#
# COMPACT_ATOMS: atom_id res chain seq x y z
N MET A 1 23.65 -1.21 3.10
CA MET A 1 22.24 -0.75 3.12
C MET A 1 21.37 -1.87 2.57
N SER A 2 20.62 -2.55 3.43
CA SER A 2 19.73 -3.63 2.99
C SER A 2 18.64 -3.00 2.11
N LYS A 3 18.63 -3.33 0.81
CA LYS A 3 17.53 -2.97 -0.08
C LYS A 3 16.26 -3.56 0.53
N ARG A 4 15.32 -2.72 0.95
CA ARG A 4 13.98 -3.20 1.34
C ARG A 4 13.44 -4.05 0.20
N THR A 5 13.06 -5.28 0.52
CA THR A 5 12.52 -6.20 -0.48
C THR A 5 11.16 -5.67 -0.94
N ILE A 6 10.75 -5.97 -2.17
CA ILE A 6 9.43 -5.56 -2.71
C ILE A 6 8.28 -5.92 -1.73
N GLN A 7 8.40 -7.06 -1.05
CA GLN A 7 7.46 -7.48 -0.02
C GLN A 7 7.40 -6.54 1.20
N GLU A 8 8.54 -6.01 1.67
CA GLU A 8 8.55 -5.07 2.80
C GLU A 8 7.85 -3.77 2.44
N VAL A 9 8.08 -3.26 1.23
CA VAL A 9 7.41 -2.03 0.76
C VAL A 9 5.90 -2.26 0.67
N ARG A 10 5.45 -3.40 0.14
CA ARG A 10 4.02 -3.77 0.11
C ARG A 10 3.43 -3.89 1.51
N LYS A 11 4.16 -4.51 2.44
CA LYS A 11 3.73 -4.65 3.85
C LYS A 11 3.53 -3.29 4.50
N VAL A 12 4.51 -2.39 4.36
CA VAL A 12 4.41 -1.03 4.91
C VAL A 12 3.26 -0.25 4.29
N ILE A 13 3.04 -0.33 2.96
CA ILE A 13 1.90 0.32 2.30
C ILE A 13 0.57 -0.21 2.87
N LEU A 14 0.43 -1.53 3.03
CA LEU A 14 -0.75 -2.14 3.61
C LEU A 14 -0.93 -1.78 5.09
N GLU A 15 0.15 -1.67 5.87
CA GLU A 15 0.11 -1.20 7.26
C GLU A 15 -0.37 0.25 7.35
N VAL A 16 0.13 1.14 6.49
CA VAL A 16 -0.32 2.54 6.41
C VAL A 16 -1.81 2.62 6.12
N LEU A 17 -2.31 1.76 5.24
CA LEU A 17 -3.72 1.71 4.87
C LEU A 17 -4.58 0.92 5.88
N SER A 18 -3.97 0.17 6.80
CA SER A 18 -4.66 -0.71 7.76
C SER A 18 -5.60 0.05 8.70
N ASP A 19 -5.34 1.34 8.93
CA ASP A 19 -6.17 2.29 9.71
C ASP A 19 -7.62 2.38 9.16
N GLY A 20 -7.86 1.90 7.94
CA GLY A 20 -9.19 1.85 7.30
C GLY A 20 -9.63 3.17 6.69
N LYS A 21 -8.76 4.17 6.75
CA LYS A 21 -8.92 5.48 6.13
C LYS A 21 -8.38 5.45 4.70
N GLU A 22 -8.82 6.44 3.94
CA GLU A 22 -8.31 6.69 2.59
C GLU A 22 -7.03 7.53 2.71
N HIS A 23 -5.92 7.05 2.15
CA HIS A 23 -4.66 7.79 2.14
C HIS A 23 -4.34 8.25 0.72
N ALA A 24 -3.91 9.51 0.59
CA ALA A 24 -3.38 9.99 -0.68
C ALA A 24 -2.02 9.35 -0.97
N TYR A 25 -1.65 9.20 -2.23
CA TYR A 25 -0.34 8.68 -2.62
C TYR A 25 0.83 9.39 -1.92
N GLY A 26 0.75 10.72 -1.74
CA GLY A 26 1.78 11.49 -1.04
C GLY A 26 1.87 11.20 0.47
N ASP A 27 0.77 10.81 1.12
CA ASP A 27 0.81 10.39 2.53
C ASP A 27 1.46 9.00 2.67
N ILE A 28 1.11 8.09 1.75
CA ILE A 28 1.69 6.75 1.67
C ILE A 28 3.18 6.84 1.37
N GLU A 29 3.59 7.71 0.45
CA GLU A 29 4.99 7.98 0.12
C GLU A 29 5.79 8.40 1.36
N ARG A 30 5.29 9.39 2.11
CA ARG A 30 5.95 9.90 3.32
C ARG A 30 6.05 8.83 4.41
N LYS A 31 5.00 8.04 4.60
CA LYS A 31 4.98 6.98 5.63
C LYS A 31 5.79 5.76 5.23
N ALA A 32 5.74 5.36 3.96
CA ALA A 32 6.50 4.23 3.44
C ALA A 32 7.97 4.57 3.20
N ASN A 33 8.32 5.86 3.15
CA ASN A 33 9.66 6.37 2.85
C ASN A 33 10.20 5.74 1.55
N THR A 34 9.42 5.84 0.49
CA THR A 34 9.73 5.28 -0.84
C THR A 34 9.32 6.25 -1.94
N ASN A 35 9.66 5.95 -3.20
CA ASN A 35 9.33 6.82 -4.32
C ASN A 35 7.85 6.73 -4.72
N TRP A 36 7.26 7.87 -5.13
CA TRP A 36 5.90 7.93 -5.67
C TRP A 36 5.61 6.88 -6.74
N GLN A 37 6.56 6.69 -7.66
CA GLN A 37 6.45 5.73 -8.75
C GLN A 37 6.32 4.29 -8.22
N THR A 38 7.12 3.96 -7.20
CA THR A 38 7.10 2.65 -6.53
C THR A 38 5.81 2.45 -5.73
N VAL A 39 5.33 3.48 -5.02
CA VAL A 39 4.01 3.42 -4.34
C VAL A 39 2.92 3.16 -5.35
N ARG A 40 2.89 3.90 -6.47
CA ARG A 40 1.86 3.77 -7.49
C ARG A 40 1.87 2.39 -8.14
N ASP A 41 3.04 1.87 -8.45
CA ASP A 41 3.20 0.53 -9.03
C ASP A 41 2.69 -0.55 -8.06
N HIS A 42 3.09 -0.48 -6.78
CA HIS A 42 2.61 -1.40 -5.76
C HIS A 42 1.11 -1.25 -5.45
N CYS A 43 0.57 -0.03 -5.41
CA CYS A 43 -0.86 0.17 -5.20
C CYS A 43 -1.68 -0.39 -6.36
N LYS A 44 -1.22 -0.25 -7.62
CA LYS A 44 -1.87 -0.87 -8.78
C LYS A 44 -1.82 -2.39 -8.72
N ASP A 45 -0.68 -2.96 -8.36
CA ASP A 45 -0.54 -4.40 -8.18
C ASP A 45 -1.50 -4.90 -7.07
N LEU A 46 -1.50 -4.23 -5.91
CA LEU A 46 -2.41 -4.54 -4.81
C LEU A 46 -3.90 -4.36 -5.20
N GLU A 47 -4.22 -3.42 -6.08
CA GLU A 47 -5.58 -3.25 -6.62
C GLU A 47 -5.97 -4.42 -7.51
N LEU A 48 -5.07 -4.91 -8.38
CA LEU A 48 -5.30 -6.10 -9.20
C LEU A 48 -5.54 -7.35 -8.35
N PHE A 49 -4.86 -7.45 -7.20
CA PHE A 49 -5.09 -8.51 -6.22
C PHE A 49 -6.36 -8.31 -5.37
N GLY A 50 -7.10 -7.21 -5.55
CA GLY A 50 -8.28 -6.86 -4.75
C GLY A 50 -7.96 -6.45 -3.31
N ALA A 51 -6.68 -6.20 -2.99
CA ALA A 51 -6.22 -5.84 -1.65
C ALA A 51 -6.47 -4.37 -1.31
N VAL A 52 -6.43 -3.48 -2.31
CA VAL A 52 -6.72 -2.05 -2.15
C VAL A 52 -7.66 -1.57 -3.26
N VAL A 53 -8.30 -0.43 -3.04
CA VAL A 53 -9.12 0.27 -4.03
C VAL A 53 -8.54 1.66 -4.23
N ILE A 54 -8.28 2.04 -5.47
CA ILE A 54 -7.80 3.36 -5.84
C ILE A 54 -9.00 4.21 -6.30
N ALA A 55 -9.28 5.28 -5.56
CA ALA A 55 -10.30 6.27 -5.90
C ALA A 55 -9.60 7.61 -6.21
N GLY A 56 -9.29 7.83 -7.49
CA GLY A 56 -8.55 9.01 -7.94
C GLY A 56 -7.13 9.07 -7.37
N ASN A 57 -6.86 10.04 -6.50
CA ASN A 57 -5.55 10.20 -5.84
C ASN A 57 -5.48 9.53 -4.44
N LYS A 58 -6.55 8.85 -4.02
CA LYS A 58 -6.64 8.19 -2.72
C LYS A 58 -6.64 6.67 -2.90
N VAL A 59 -6.07 5.99 -1.91
CA VAL A 59 -6.02 4.53 -1.82
C VAL A 59 -6.66 4.11 -0.51
N LYS A 60 -7.48 3.07 -0.56
CA LYS A 60 -8.15 2.51 0.61
C LYS A 60 -7.91 1.00 0.67
N ILE A 61 -7.62 0.46 1.84
CA ILE A 61 -7.51 -1.00 2.01
C ILE A 61 -8.89 -1.65 1.93
N THR A 62 -8.98 -2.81 1.27
CA THR A 62 -10.19 -3.64 1.27
C THR A 62 -10.17 -4.61 2.45
N LYS A 63 -11.27 -5.35 2.62
CA LYS A 63 -11.31 -6.48 3.57
C LYS A 63 -10.26 -7.53 3.21
N GLN A 64 -10.10 -7.86 1.92
CA GLN A 64 -9.10 -8.81 1.45
C GLN A 64 -7.67 -8.33 1.73
N GLY A 65 -7.36 -7.05 1.52
CA GLY A 65 -6.03 -6.52 1.82
C GLY A 65 -5.67 -6.60 3.31
N ARG A 66 -6.65 -6.39 4.19
CA ARG A 66 -6.47 -6.59 5.63
C ARG A 66 -6.22 -8.04 6.01
N GLU A 67 -6.89 -8.98 5.35
CA GLU A 67 -6.66 -10.42 5.56
C GLU A 67 -5.28 -10.85 5.05
N ILE A 68 -4.84 -10.31 3.91
CA ILE A 68 -3.51 -10.52 3.35
C ILE A 68 -2.44 -9.98 4.30
N LEU A 69 -2.64 -8.77 4.84
CA LEU A 69 -1.74 -8.18 5.84
C LEU A 69 -1.62 -9.06 7.10
N LYS A 70 -2.72 -9.68 7.55
CA LYS A 70 -2.70 -10.60 8.70
C LYS A 70 -1.97 -11.93 8.43
N LYS A 71 -1.78 -12.29 7.17
CA LYS A 71 -1.10 -13.52 6.74
C LYS A 71 0.36 -13.29 6.31
N LEU A 72 0.83 -12.04 6.31
CA LEU A 72 2.16 -11.56 5.92
C LEU A 72 3.02 -11.14 7.12
#